data_AF-A0A4Q3RL87-F1
#
_entry.id   AF-A0A4Q3RL87-F1
#
_cell.length_a   1.000
_cell.length_b   1.000
_cell.length_c   1.000
_cell.angle_alpha   90.00
_cell.angle_beta   90.00
_cell.angle_gamma   90.00
#
_symmetry.space_group_name_H-M   'P 1'
#
loop_
_entity.id
_entity.type
_entity.pdbx_description
1 polymer ?
#
loop_
_entity_poly.entity_id
_entity_poly.type
_entity_poly.pdbx_seq_one_letter_code
_entity_poly.pdbx_strand_id
1 'polypeptide(L)' 'QPLIDFCNALEAVCIETVESGKMTKDLAVCIHGNKVNHGEHYLYTEEFLDAIDENLKKKVGA' A
#
# COMPACT_ATOMS: atom_id res chain seq x y z
N GLN A 1 11.06 -15.75 -14.53
CA GLN A 1 12.31 -15.47 -13.79
C GLN A 1 11.88 -15.19 -12.37
N PRO A 2 11.82 -16.20 -11.47
CA PRO A 2 10.96 -16.13 -10.29
C PRO A 2 11.20 -14.92 -9.39
N LEU A 3 12.46 -14.53 -9.21
CA LEU A 3 12.82 -13.33 -8.43
C LEU A 3 12.36 -12.02 -9.11
N ILE A 4 12.51 -11.90 -10.42
CA ILE A 4 12.05 -10.71 -11.16
C ILE A 4 10.52 -10.62 -11.09
N ASP A 5 9.84 -11.75 -11.27
CA ASP A 5 8.38 -11.81 -11.24
C ASP A 5 7.85 -11.40 -9.85
N PHE A 6 8.52 -11.82 -8.77
CA PHE A 6 8.23 -11.39 -7.40
C PHE A 6 8.45 -9.88 -7.18
N CYS A 7 9.60 -9.34 -7.60
CA CYS A 7 9.90 -7.90 -7.46
C CYS A 7 8.85 -7.05 -8.19
N ASN A 8 8.51 -7.42 -9.43
CA ASN A 8 7.48 -6.72 -10.21
C ASN A 8 6.10 -6.80 -9.55
N ALA A 9 5.76 -7.96 -8.97
CA ALA A 9 4.50 -8.12 -8.25
C ALA A 9 4.44 -7.24 -6.99
N LEU A 10 5.54 -7.17 -6.22
CA LEU A 10 5.65 -6.32 -5.03
C LEU A 10 5.51 -4.83 -5.37
N GLU A 11 6.23 -4.36 -6.39
CA GLU A 11 6.11 -2.97 -6.86
C GLU A 11 4.67 -2.63 -7.28
N ALA A 12 4.04 -3.51 -8.06
CA ALA A 12 2.66 -3.32 -8.48
C ALA A 12 1.67 -3.32 -7.29
N VAL A 13 1.87 -4.18 -6.28
CA VAL A 13 1.04 -4.20 -5.06
C VAL A 13 1.16 -2.92 -4.26
N CYS A 14 2.36 -2.35 -4.13
CA CYS A 14 2.54 -1.07 -3.45
C CYS A 14 1.73 0.04 -4.13
N ILE A 15 1.77 0.10 -5.47
CA ILE A 15 1.01 1.08 -6.27
C ILE A 15 -0.49 0.86 -6.09
N GLU A 16 -0.98 -0.35 -6.34
CA GLU A 16 -2.39 -0.70 -6.24
C GLU A 16 -2.96 -0.43 -4.83
N THR A 17 -2.16 -0.66 -3.79
CA THR A 17 -2.57 -0.40 -2.40
C THR A 17 -2.81 1.10 -2.18
N VAL A 18 -1.89 1.96 -2.63
CA VAL A 18 -2.07 3.42 -2.54
C VAL A 18 -3.24 3.91 -3.40
N GLU A 19 -3.38 3.41 -4.63
CA GLU A 19 -4.47 3.77 -5.52
C GLU A 19 -5.84 3.32 -5.00
N SER A 20 -5.89 2.28 -4.15
CA SER A 20 -7.11 1.85 -3.45
C SER A 20 -7.50 2.75 -2.26
N GLY A 21 -6.72 3.79 -1.98
CA GLY A 21 -6.94 4.72 -0.86
C GLY A 21 -6.24 4.31 0.44
N LYS A 22 -5.54 3.17 0.47
CA LYS A 22 -4.73 2.75 1.62
C LYS A 22 -3.32 3.28 1.47
N MET A 23 -2.97 4.32 2.23
CA MET A 23 -1.65 4.95 2.14
C MET A 23 -1.18 5.46 3.50
N THR A 24 0.09 5.81 3.59
CA THR A 24 0.69 6.44 4.78
C THR A 24 0.40 7.94 4.85
N LYS A 25 0.59 8.53 6.03
CA LYS A 25 0.20 9.92 6.33
C LYS A 25 0.88 10.95 5.41
N ASP A 26 2.12 10.72 5.05
CA ASP A 26 2.89 11.56 4.12
C ASP A 26 2.22 11.66 2.75
N LEU A 27 1.80 10.53 2.16
CA LEU A 27 1.06 10.51 0.89
C LEU A 27 -0.32 11.15 1.02
N ALA A 28 -1.03 10.88 2.11
CA ALA A 28 -2.34 11.49 2.36
C ALA A 28 -2.25 13.02 2.48
N VAL A 29 -1.20 13.55 3.10
CA VAL A 29 -0.96 15.00 3.18
C VAL A 29 -0.68 15.60 1.81
N CYS A 30 -0.01 14.89 0.90
CA CYS A 30 0.19 15.35 -0.47
C CYS A 30 -1.13 15.52 -1.24
N ILE A 31 -2.14 14.70 -0.95
CA ILE A 31 -3.44 14.71 -1.65
C ILE A 31 -4.44 15.66 -0.97
N HIS A 32 -4.52 15.62 0.36
CA HIS A 32 -5.58 16.27 1.15
C HIS A 32 -5.09 17.48 1.97
N GLY A 33 -3.79 17.78 1.96
CA GLY A 33 -3.17 18.81 2.80
C GLY A 33 -3.01 18.37 4.26
N ASN A 34 -2.70 19.31 5.15
CA ASN A 34 -2.29 18.98 6.53
C ASN A 34 -3.40 18.43 7.44
N LYS A 35 -4.67 18.50 7.03
CA LYS A 35 -5.81 18.04 7.82
C LYS A 35 -6.23 16.64 7.37
N VAL A 36 -5.50 15.63 7.82
CA VAL A 36 -5.77 14.22 7.53
C VAL A 36 -6.06 13.45 8.80
N ASN A 37 -6.99 12.50 8.71
CA ASN A 37 -7.42 11.63 9.80
C ASN A 37 -7.00 10.18 9.51
N HIS A 38 -6.52 9.49 10.56
CA HIS A 38 -6.27 8.05 10.52
C HIS A 38 -7.58 7.29 10.24
N GLY A 39 -7.50 6.21 9.46
CA GLY A 39 -8.65 5.36 9.09
C GLY A 39 -9.54 5.92 7.98
N GLU A 40 -9.52 7.23 7.75
CA GLU A 40 -10.25 7.89 6.64
C GLU A 40 -9.31 8.22 5.47
N HIS A 41 -8.15 8.81 5.77
CA HIS A 41 -7.20 9.31 4.76
C HIS A 41 -5.90 8.53 4.72
N TYR A 42 -5.48 7.96 5.86
CA TYR A 42 -4.21 7.24 5.97
C TYR A 42 -4.25 6.11 7.00
N LEU A 43 -3.28 5.21 6.89
CA LEU A 43 -3.00 4.11 7.80
C LEU A 43 -1.67 4.33 8.54
N TYR A 44 -1.54 3.76 9.74
CA TYR A 44 -0.24 3.66 10.40
C TYR A 44 0.68 2.69 9.64
N THR A 45 1.98 2.76 9.92
CA THR A 45 3.01 1.99 9.21
C THR A 45 2.69 0.49 9.19
N GLU A 46 2.37 -0.11 10.33
CA GLU A 46 2.08 -1.54 10.42
C GLU A 46 0.80 -1.91 9.64
N GLU A 47 -0.27 -1.12 9.75
CA GLU A 47 -1.52 -1.36 9.01
C GLU A 47 -1.33 -1.26 7.48
N PHE A 48 -0.45 -0.36 7.03
CA PHE A 48 -0.10 -0.24 5.62
C PHE A 48 0.75 -1.43 5.14
N LEU A 49 1.70 -1.90 5.96
CA LEU A 49 2.49 -3.11 5.67
C LEU A 49 1.61 -4.36 5.65
N ASP A 50 0.64 -4.48 6.56
CA ASP A 50 -0.36 -5.55 6.56
C ASP A 50 -1.20 -5.53 5.28
N ALA A 51 -1.63 -4.35 4.83
CA ALA A 51 -2.36 -4.21 3.57
C ALA A 51 -1.52 -4.63 2.35
N ILE A 52 -0.23 -4.30 2.32
CA ILE A 52 0.70 -4.76 1.27
C ILE A 52 0.84 -6.28 1.33
N ASP A 53 1.06 -6.86 2.51
CA ASP A 53 1.24 -8.31 2.69
C ASP A 53 -0.01 -9.09 2.25
N GLU A 54 -1.20 -8.65 2.66
CA GLU A 54 -2.47 -9.24 2.23
C GLU A 54 -2.65 -9.22 0.70
N ASN A 55 -2.30 -8.10 0.06
CA ASN A 55 -2.43 -7.93 -1.38
C ASN A 55 -1.35 -8.73 -2.13
N LEU A 56 -0.14 -8.79 -1.59
CA LEU A 56 0.96 -9.57 -2.16
C LEU A 56 0.63 -11.06 -2.16
N LYS A 57 0.17 -11.61 -1.03
CA LYS A 57 -0.26 -13.01 -0.92
C LYS A 57 -1.32 -13.37 -1.95
N LYS A 58 -2.33 -12.52 -2.13
CA LYS A 58 -3.37 -12.69 -3.16
C LYS A 58 -2.80 -12.70 -4.58
N LYS A 59 -1.81 -11.85 -4.86
CA LYS A 59 -1.23 -11.69 -6.21
C LYS A 59 -0.25 -12.79 -6.58
N VAL A 60 0.58 -13.22 -5.63
CA VAL A 60 1.57 -14.28 -5.83
C VAL A 60 1.01 -15.68 -5.59
N GLY A 61 -0.22 -15.81 -5.06
CA GLY A 61 -0.89 -17.09 -4.83
C GLY A 61 -0.24 -17.93 -3.75
N ALA A 62 0.19 -17.28 -2.65
CA ALA A 62 0.79 -17.93 -1.48
C ALA A 62 -0.25 -18.24 -0.40
#